data_AF-A0A4Y2F0E0-F1
#
_entry.id   AF-A0A4Y2F0E0-F1
#
_cell.length_a   1.000
_cell.length_b   1.000
_cell.length_c   1.000
_cell.angle_alpha   90.00
_cell.angle_beta   90.00
_cell.angle_gamma   90.00
#
_symmetry.space_group_name_H-M   'P 1'
#
loop_
_entity.id
_entity.type
_entity.pdbx_description
1 polymer ?
#
loop_
_entity_poly.entity_id
_entity_poly.type
_entity_poly.pdbx_seq_one_letter_code
_entity_poly.pdbx_strand_id
1 'polypeptide(L)'
;MRATTNLTSQCEKARHCEMEQRVNIKFCFKLGRTATETHEMLVKVDAVSKKCVFEWFKRFRVGKEDVKDEPRSGRPPTSTTPDNIERVRRMFRMIDGCL
;
A
#
# COMPACT_ATOMS: atom_id res chain seq x y z
N MET A 1 22.56 17.01 -7.40
CA MET A 1 21.70 16.05 -6.67
C MET A 1 20.29 16.07 -7.26
N ARG A 2 19.93 15.15 -8.17
CA ARG A 2 18.53 14.94 -8.60
C ARG A 2 18.37 13.48 -9.02
N ALA A 3 17.88 12.63 -8.11
CA ALA A 3 17.61 11.21 -8.38
C ALA A 3 16.45 10.66 -7.51
N THR A 4 15.50 11.49 -7.09
CA THR A 4 14.39 11.07 -6.19
C THR A 4 13.02 11.02 -6.86
N THR A 5 12.85 11.53 -8.09
CA THR A 5 11.54 11.60 -8.75
C THR A 5 11.10 10.28 -9.41
N ASN A 6 12.02 9.38 -9.74
CA ASN A 6 11.72 8.17 -10.50
C ASN A 6 11.11 7.04 -9.63
N LEU A 7 11.59 6.88 -8.39
CA LEU A 7 11.12 5.85 -7.46
C LEU A 7 9.69 6.09 -6.94
N THR A 8 9.32 7.35 -6.67
CA THR A 8 7.98 7.71 -6.18
C THR A 8 6.91 7.50 -7.25
N SER A 9 7.21 7.90 -8.49
CA SER A 9 6.32 7.71 -9.65
C SER A 9 6.09 6.22 -9.96
N GLN A 10 7.14 5.39 -9.84
CA GLN A 10 7.02 3.95 -10.04
C GLN A 10 6.20 3.27 -8.94
N CYS A 11 6.34 3.71 -7.68
CA CYS A 11 5.53 3.23 -6.55
C CYS A 11 4.04 3.61 -6.67
N GLU A 12 3.73 4.78 -7.23
CA GLU A 12 2.35 5.23 -7.46
C GLU A 12 1.69 4.48 -8.62
N LYS A 13 2.38 4.30 -9.75
CA LYS A 13 1.89 3.50 -10.88
C LYS A 13 1.65 2.04 -10.49
N ALA A 14 2.54 1.44 -9.70
CA ALA A 14 2.37 0.08 -9.20
C ALA A 14 1.13 -0.05 -8.27
N ARG A 15 0.91 0.94 -7.39
CA ARG A 15 -0.26 0.98 -6.50
C ARG A 15 -1.58 1.20 -7.26
N HIS A 16 -1.55 1.96 -8.35
CA HIS A 16 -2.74 2.18 -9.18
C HIS A 16 -3.14 0.91 -9.95
N CYS A 17 -2.15 0.23 -10.54
CA CYS A 17 -2.35 -1.05 -11.23
C CYS A 17 -2.86 -2.15 -10.28
N GLU A 18 -2.37 -2.17 -9.03
CA GLU A 18 -2.82 -3.15 -8.03
C GLU A 18 -4.30 -2.94 -7.61
N MET A 19 -4.78 -1.70 -7.55
CA MET A 19 -6.18 -1.42 -7.21
C MET A 19 -7.14 -1.87 -8.31
N GLU A 20 -6.81 -1.60 -9.57
CA GLU A 20 -7.62 -2.01 -10.73
C GLU A 20 -7.78 -3.54 -10.78
N GLN A 21 -6.70 -4.29 -10.54
CA GLN A 21 -6.73 -5.75 -10.44
C GLN A 21 -7.73 -6.21 -9.38
N ARG A 22 -7.71 -5.60 -8.19
CA ARG A 22 -8.60 -5.96 -7.08
C ARG A 22 -10.07 -5.68 -7.39
N VAL A 23 -10.35 -4.56 -8.07
CA VAL A 23 -11.69 -4.21 -8.54
C VAL A 23 -12.19 -5.22 -9.56
N ASN A 24 -11.35 -5.63 -10.52
CA ASN A 24 -11.69 -6.63 -11.52
C ASN A 24 -11.96 -8.02 -10.89
N ILE A 25 -11.15 -8.43 -9.90
CA ILE A 25 -11.38 -9.68 -9.15
C ILE A 25 -12.71 -9.60 -8.40
N LYS A 26 -13.02 -8.47 -7.75
CA LYS A 26 -14.29 -8.26 -7.04
C LYS A 26 -15.49 -8.33 -7.98
N PHE A 27 -15.36 -7.76 -9.17
CA PHE A 27 -16.38 -7.83 -10.21
C PHE A 27 -16.67 -9.28 -10.61
N CYS A 28 -15.64 -10.07 -10.94
CA CYS A 28 -15.80 -11.49 -11.27
C CYS A 28 -16.38 -12.31 -10.11
N PHE A 29 -16.01 -12.02 -8.86
CA PHE A 29 -16.59 -12.64 -7.68
C PHE A 29 -18.11 -12.38 -7.57
N LYS A 30 -18.54 -11.12 -7.76
CA LYS A 30 -19.97 -10.76 -7.74
C LYS A 30 -20.77 -11.36 -8.90
N LEU A 31 -20.11 -11.66 -10.02
CA LEU A 31 -20.68 -12.42 -11.13
C LEU A 31 -20.80 -13.94 -10.86
N GLY A 32 -20.37 -14.42 -9.69
CA GLY A 32 -20.44 -15.84 -9.34
C GLY A 32 -19.38 -16.72 -10.02
N ARG A 33 -18.34 -16.11 -10.62
CA ARG A 33 -17.22 -16.86 -11.19
C ARG A 33 -16.37 -17.51 -10.11
N THR A 34 -15.71 -18.60 -10.45
CA THR A 34 -14.70 -19.22 -9.60
C THR A 34 -13.38 -18.44 -9.66
N ALA A 35 -12.51 -18.66 -8.67
CA ALA A 35 -11.17 -18.06 -8.65
C ALA A 35 -10.33 -18.50 -9.86
N THR A 36 -10.48 -19.75 -10.30
CA THR A 36 -9.76 -20.30 -11.46
C THR A 36 -10.21 -19.62 -12.75
N GLU A 37 -11.52 -19.57 -13.02
CA GLU A 37 -12.05 -18.87 -14.21
C GLU A 37 -11.65 -17.39 -14.22
N THR A 38 -11.71 -16.73 -13.05
CA THR A 38 -11.32 -15.33 -12.91
C THR A 38 -9.85 -15.13 -13.28
N HIS A 39 -8.95 -16.00 -12.80
CA HIS A 39 -7.53 -15.92 -13.14
C HIS A 39 -7.29 -16.12 -14.65
N GLU A 40 -7.95 -17.10 -15.26
CA GLU A 40 -7.85 -17.37 -16.70
C GLU A 40 -8.39 -16.21 -17.57
N MET A 41 -9.40 -15.49 -17.09
CA MET A 41 -9.91 -14.29 -17.77
C MET A 41 -8.95 -13.11 -17.62
N LEU A 42 -8.49 -12.85 -16.39
CA LEU A 42 -7.69 -11.67 -16.09
C LEU A 42 -6.28 -11.75 -16.68
N VAL A 43 -5.65 -12.92 -16.74
CA VAL A 43 -4.30 -13.07 -17.33
C VAL A 43 -4.23 -12.68 -18.81
N LYS A 44 -5.37 -12.63 -19.51
CA LYS A 44 -5.45 -12.21 -20.92
C LYS A 44 -5.41 -10.70 -21.10
N VAL A 45 -5.76 -9.93 -20.07
CA VAL A 45 -5.91 -8.48 -20.14
C VAL A 45 -5.01 -7.75 -19.15
N ASP A 46 -4.50 -8.45 -18.14
CA ASP A 46 -3.70 -7.89 -17.05
C ASP A 46 -2.74 -8.94 -16.46
N ALA A 47 -1.60 -8.50 -15.95
CA ALA A 47 -0.63 -9.33 -15.27
C ALA A 47 -1.05 -9.56 -13.80
N VAL A 48 -2.09 -10.39 -13.59
CA VAL A 48 -2.53 -10.80 -12.25
C VAL A 48 -1.95 -12.16 -11.85
N SER A 49 -1.45 -12.27 -10.61
CA SER A 49 -0.97 -13.57 -10.12
C SER A 49 -2.12 -14.44 -9.60
N LYS A 50 -2.01 -15.77 -9.80
CA LYS A 50 -2.95 -16.75 -9.24
C LYS A 50 -3.12 -16.60 -7.72
N LYS A 51 -2.02 -16.34 -7.00
CA LYS A 51 -2.05 -16.11 -5.54
C LYS A 51 -2.93 -14.92 -5.17
N CYS A 52 -2.78 -13.79 -5.87
CA CYS A 52 -3.59 -12.59 -5.64
C CYS A 52 -5.09 -12.89 -5.80
N VAL A 53 -5.48 -13.53 -6.90
CA VAL A 53 -6.89 -13.89 -7.16
C VAL A 53 -7.47 -14.74 -6.02
N PHE A 54 -6.76 -15.80 -5.61
CA PHE A 54 -7.24 -16.69 -4.56
C PHE A 54 -7.32 -16.02 -3.18
N GLU A 55 -6.36 -15.16 -2.83
CA GLU A 55 -6.39 -14.39 -1.58
C GLU A 55 -7.59 -13.45 -1.52
N TRP A 56 -7.87 -12.73 -2.61
CA TRP A 56 -9.03 -11.83 -2.68
C TRP A 56 -10.36 -12.58 -2.65
N PHE A 57 -10.46 -13.72 -3.35
CA PHE A 57 -11.63 -14.60 -3.24
C PHE A 57 -11.87 -15.06 -1.80
N LYS A 58 -10.81 -15.43 -1.07
CA LYS A 58 -10.92 -15.79 0.35
C LYS A 58 -11.44 -14.61 1.18
N ARG A 59 -10.94 -13.40 0.96
CA ARG A 59 -11.42 -12.19 1.65
C ARG A 59 -12.89 -11.91 1.38
N PHE A 60 -13.31 -11.95 0.12
CA PHE A 60 -14.70 -11.67 -0.27
C PHE A 60 -15.69 -12.70 0.28
N ARG A 61 -15.31 -13.98 0.37
CA ARG A 61 -16.13 -15.01 1.04
C ARG A 61 -16.39 -14.72 2.52
N VAL A 62 -15.48 -14.01 3.19
CA VAL A 62 -15.59 -13.63 4.61
C VAL A 62 -16.22 -12.23 4.75
N GLY A 63 -16.75 -11.64 3.67
CA GLY A 63 -17.40 -10.33 3.68
C GLY A 63 -16.44 -9.14 3.71
N LYS A 64 -15.12 -9.35 3.58
CA LYS A 64 -14.14 -8.26 3.47
C LYS A 64 -14.13 -7.71 2.04
N GLU A 65 -15.08 -6.83 1.76
CA GLU A 65 -15.33 -6.29 0.43
C GLU A 65 -14.52 -5.03 0.05
N ASP A 66 -13.81 -4.41 1.00
CA ASP A 66 -12.97 -3.25 0.69
C ASP A 66 -11.75 -3.70 -0.13
N VAL A 67 -11.56 -3.06 -1.28
CA VAL A 67 -10.47 -3.30 -2.23
C VAL A 67 -9.23 -2.47 -1.89
N LYS A 68 -9.37 -1.45 -1.04
CA LYS A 68 -8.24 -0.65 -0.55
C LYS A 68 -7.46 -1.42 0.51
N ASP A 69 -6.16 -1.14 0.60
CA ASP A 69 -5.38 -1.60 1.74
C ASP A 69 -5.90 -0.91 3.00
N GLU A 70 -6.08 -1.70 4.07
CA GLU A 70 -6.21 -1.14 5.42
C GLU A 70 -4.97 -0.27 5.72
N PRO A 71 -5.12 0.80 6.51
CA PRO A 71 -3.99 1.61 6.95
C PRO A 71 -2.91 0.68 7.52
N ARG A 72 -1.70 0.72 6.95
CA ARG A 72 -0.60 -0.06 7.48
C ARG A 72 -0.38 0.39 8.92
N SER A 73 -0.40 -0.56 9.86
CA SER A 73 0.13 -0.34 11.20
C SER A 73 1.63 -0.14 11.06
N GLY A 74 2.04 1.09 10.77
CA GLY A 74 3.44 1.47 10.67
C GLY A 74 4.12 1.36 12.02
N ARG A 75 5.46 1.26 12.00
CA ARG A 75 6.25 1.41 13.22
C ARG A 75 5.96 2.80 13.81
N PRO A 76 5.61 2.92 15.11
CA PRO A 76 5.49 4.22 15.75
C PRO A 76 6.80 5.01 15.54
N PRO A 77 6.75 6.30 15.16
CA PRO A 77 7.95 7.10 15.02
C PRO A 77 8.63 7.25 16.39
N THR A 78 9.73 6.51 16.60
CA THR A 78 10.49 6.55 17.86
C THR A 78 11.45 7.74 17.93
N SER A 79 11.71 8.41 16.81
CA SER A 79 12.60 9.58 16.72
C SER A 79 11.90 10.89 17.06
N THR A 80 10.61 11.02 16.76
CA THR A 80 9.82 12.27 16.91
C THR A 80 9.02 12.30 18.21
N THR A 81 9.60 11.80 19.31
CA THR A 81 8.97 11.92 20.63
C THR A 81 9.14 13.35 21.16
N PRO A 82 8.24 13.83 22.04
CA PRO A 82 8.39 15.15 22.68
C PRO A 82 9.76 15.33 23.37
N ASP A 83 10.26 14.28 24.01
CA ASP A 83 11.58 14.25 24.67
C ASP A 83 12.74 14.49 23.68
N ASN A 84 12.74 13.76 22.56
CA ASN A 84 13.77 13.93 21.53
C ASN A 84 13.71 15.32 20.89
N ILE A 85 12.50 15.86 20.68
CA ILE A 85 12.30 17.22 20.16
C ILE A 85 12.84 18.25 21.14
N GLU A 86 12.57 18.10 22.45
CA GLU A 86 13.08 19.01 23.47
C GLU A 86 14.61 18.95 23.57
N ARG A 87 15.19 17.75 23.50
CA ARG A 87 16.64 17.55 23.52
C ARG A 87 17.33 18.27 22.35
N VAL A 88 16.78 18.17 21.14
CA VAL A 88 17.30 18.88 19.96
C VAL A 88 17.12 20.40 20.10
N ARG A 89 15.96 20.87 20.58
CA ARG A 89 15.73 22.31 20.85
C ARG A 89 16.73 22.87 21.86
N ARG A 90 17.07 22.09 22.90
CA ARG A 90 18.07 22.48 23.90
C ARG A 90 19.46 22.59 23.27
N MET A 91 19.84 21.64 22.41
CA MET A 91 21.11 21.71 21.68
C MET A 91 21.20 22.96 20.81
N PHE A 92 20.16 23.30 20.05
CA PHE A 92 20.13 24.55 19.27
C PHE A 92 20.29 25.79 20.16
N ARG A 93 19.55 25.90 21.27
CA ARG A 93 19.67 27.04 22.21
C ARG A 93 21.08 27.19 22.81
N MET A 94 21.76 26.07 23.08
CA MET A 94 23.14 26.09 23.60
C MET A 94 24.15 26.55 22.55
N ILE A 95 23.89 26.28 21.27
CA ILE A 95 24.72 26.73 20.15
C ILE A 95 24.49 28.23 19.89
N ASP A 96 23.22 28.66 19.86
CA ASP A 96 22.83 30.05 19.59
C ASP A 96 23.16 31.02 20.74
N GLY A 97 23.29 30.52 21.97
CA GLY A 97 23.69 31.30 23.15
C GLY A 97 25.20 31.47 23.34
N CYS A 98 26.01 30.90 22.45
CA CYS A 98 27.48 31.04 22.43
C CYS A 98 27.98 32.05 21.37
N LEU A 99 27.09 32.76 20.67
CA LEU A 99 27.37 33.84 19.71
C LEU A 99 26.97 35.20 20.27
#